data_AF-A0A6L4Z352-F1
#
_entry.id   AF-A0A6L4Z352-F1
#
_cell.length_a   1.000
_cell.length_b   1.000
_cell.length_c   1.000
_cell.angle_alpha   90.00
_cell.angle_beta   90.00
_cell.angle_gamma   90.00
#
_symmetry.space_group_name_H-M   'P 1'
#
loop_
_entity.id
_entity.type
_entity.pdbx_description
1 polymer ?
#
loop_
_entity_poly.entity_id
_entity_poly.type
_entity_poly.pdbx_seq_one_letter_code
_entity_poly.pdbx_strand_id
1 'polypeptide(L)' 'MLKRQYRLKRKGDIQLLFSKGKSVANPYLVLYMRKRDNEGELRIAFAVSKKLGNAVERNRIKRLL' A
#
# COMPACT_ATOMS: atom_id res chain seq x y z
N MET A 1 0.16 15.16 1.77
CA MET A 1 -0.39 13.83 2.13
C MET A 1 -1.39 13.37 1.07
N LEU A 2 -1.47 12.07 0.79
CA LEU A 2 -2.38 11.48 -0.20
C LEU A 2 -3.85 11.88 0.05
N LYS A 3 -4.56 12.38 -0.97
CA LYS A 3 -6.00 12.74 -0.85
C LYS A 3 -6.83 11.52 -0.44
N ARG A 4 -7.92 11.76 0.31
CA ARG A 4 -8.74 10.68 0.90
C ARG A 4 -9.28 9.68 -0.13
N GLN A 5 -9.63 10.16 -1.33
CA GLN A 5 -10.16 9.35 -2.43
C GLN A 5 -9.16 8.28 -2.94
N TYR A 6 -7.86 8.55 -2.83
CA TYR A 6 -6.81 7.64 -3.30
C TYR A 6 -6.35 6.63 -2.22
N ARG A 7 -6.94 6.64 -1.02
CA ARG A 7 -6.49 5.75 0.08
C ARG A 7 -7.25 4.43 0.05
N LEU A 8 -6.51 3.32 -0.03
CA LEU A 8 -7.05 1.99 0.17
C LEU A 8 -7.07 1.66 1.68
N LYS A 9 -8.25 1.48 2.26
CA LYS A 9 -8.41 1.20 3.71
C LYS A 9 -9.10 -0.12 4.04
N ARG A 10 -9.91 -0.66 3.13
CA ARG A 10 -10.69 -1.87 3.40
C ARG A 10 -9.75 -3.07 3.51
N LYS A 11 -9.81 -3.78 4.64
CA LYS A 11 -8.97 -4.95 4.91
C LYS A 11 -9.11 -6.02 3.82
N GLY A 12 -10.33 -6.27 3.35
CA GLY A 12 -10.60 -7.23 2.28
C GLY A 12 -9.87 -6.89 0.97
N ASP A 13 -9.87 -5.61 0.57
CA ASP A 13 -9.19 -5.18 -0.66
C ASP A 13 -7.66 -5.32 -0.54
N ILE A 14 -7.11 -5.02 0.64
CA ILE A 14 -5.68 -5.19 0.92
C ILE A 14 -5.30 -6.67 0.90
N GLN A 15 -6.09 -7.54 1.54
CA GLN A 15 -5.88 -8.99 1.52
C GLN A 15 -5.97 -9.56 0.10
N LEU A 16 -6.83 -8.98 -0.73
CA LEU A 16 -7.00 -9.35 -2.13
C LEU A 16 -5.78 -8.96 -2.99
N LEU A 17 -5.13 -7.83 -2.70
CA LEU A 17 -3.83 -7.46 -3.31
C LEU A 17 -2.75 -8.48 -2.96
N PHE A 18 -2.67 -8.91 -1.69
CA PHE A 18 -1.67 -9.88 -1.25
C PHE A 18 -1.90 -11.30 -1.80
N SER A 19 -3.15 -11.71 -2.00
CA SER A 19 -3.49 -13.07 -2.46
C SER A 19 -3.61 -13.23 -3.97
N LYS A 20 -4.12 -12.21 -4.68
CA LYS A 20 -4.42 -12.28 -6.13
C LYS A 20 -3.77 -11.17 -6.94
N GLY A 21 -3.03 -10.26 -6.31
CA GLY A 21 -2.32 -9.19 -7.00
C GLY A 21 -1.02 -9.67 -7.62
N LYS A 22 -0.60 -9.00 -8.70
CA LYS A 22 0.76 -9.14 -9.22
C LYS A 22 1.71 -8.38 -8.28
N SER A 23 2.91 -8.92 -8.07
CA SER A 23 3.94 -8.28 -7.27
C SER A 23 5.20 -8.00 -8.08
N VAL A 24 5.86 -6.89 -7.76
CA VAL A 24 7.21 -6.56 -8.23
C VAL A 24 8.00 -6.11 -7.02
N ALA A 25 9.23 -6.61 -6.88
CA ALA A 25 10.09 -6.34 -5.74
C ALA A 25 11.39 -5.66 -6.18
N ASN A 26 11.85 -4.73 -5.36
CA ASN A 26 13.21 -4.21 -5.40
C ASN A 26 13.79 -4.22 -3.96
N PRO A 27 15.07 -3.89 -3.75
CA PRO A 27 15.69 -3.91 -2.41
C PRO A 27 15.02 -3.00 -1.37
N TYR A 28 14.25 -2.01 -1.79
CA TYR A 28 13.65 -0.99 -0.91
C TYR A 28 12.16 -1.22 -0.64
N LEU A 29 11.42 -1.83 -1.58
CA LEU A 29 9.97 -2.04 -1.48
C LEU A 29 9.47 -3.21 -2.33
N VAL A 30 8.29 -3.70 -1.96
CA VAL A 30 7.49 -4.62 -2.76
C VAL A 30 6.18 -3.95 -3.12
N LEU A 31 5.90 -3.85 -4.42
CA LEU A 31 4.67 -3.28 -4.95
C LEU A 31 3.70 -4.41 -5.28
N TYR A 32 2.52 -4.39 -4.66
CA TYR A 32 1.39 -5.25 -5.02
C TYR A 32 0.37 -4.45 -5.81
N MET A 33 -0.04 -4.97 -6.96
CA MET A 33 -0.98 -4.30 -7.85
C MET A 33 -2.02 -5.27 -8.41
N ARG A 34 -3.23 -4.76 -8.61
CA ARG A 34 -4.31 -5.50 -9.25
C ARG A 34 -5.19 -4.52 -10.01
N LYS A 35 -5.63 -4.91 -11.21
CA LYS A 35 -6.68 -4.19 -11.92
C LYS A 35 -8.00 -4.34 -11.16
N ARG A 36 -8.75 -3.24 -11.07
CA ARG A 36 -10.14 -3.26 -10.61
C ARG A 36 -11.04 -3.13 -11.82
N ASP A 37 -12.19 -3.78 -11.77
CA ASP A 37 -13.16 -3.79 -12.85
C ASP A 37 -14.03 -2.52 -12.86
N ASN A 38 -13.84 -1.63 -11.88
CA ASN A 38 -14.50 -0.33 -11.82
C ASN A 38 -13.60 0.79 -12.34
N GLU A 39 -14.21 1.80 -12.98
CA GLU A 39 -13.56 3.03 -13.46
C GLU A 39 -13.16 4.01 -12.33
N GLY A 40 -13.05 3.50 -11.11
CA GLY A 40 -12.74 4.33 -9.94
C GLY A 40 -11.28 4.75 -9.88
N GLU A 41 -11.05 5.94 -9.33
CA GLU A 41 -9.74 6.50 -8.99
C GLU A 41 -8.78 5.48 -8.36
N LEU A 42 -7.49 5.57 -8.69
CA LEU A 42 -6.41 4.74 -8.14
C LEU A 42 -6.45 4.69 -6.60
N ARG A 43 -6.26 3.52 -5.99
CA ARG A 43 -6.23 3.39 -4.52
C ARG A 43 -4.94 2.75 -4.04
N ILE A 44 -4.31 3.35 -3.03
CA ILE A 44 -2.99 3.00 -2.52
C ILE A 44 -3.06 2.78 -1.00
N ALA A 45 -2.37 1.75 -0.52
CA ALA A 45 -2.10 1.52 0.89
C ALA A 45 -0.60 1.33 1.11
N PHE A 46 -0.09 1.86 2.24
CA PHE A 46 1.29 1.67 2.66
C PHE A 46 1.36 0.74 3.86
N ALA A 47 1.98 -0.41 3.66
CA ALA A 47 2.33 -1.34 4.72
C ALA A 47 3.81 -1.18 5.07
N VAL A 48 4.10 -0.94 6.36
CA VAL A 48 5.47 -0.80 6.86
C VAL A 48 5.61 -1.75 8.05
N SER A 49 6.59 -2.65 7.97
CA SER A 49 6.84 -3.64 9.00
C SER A 49 7.17 -2.99 10.34
N LYS A 50 6.72 -3.59 11.45
CA LYS A 50 7.13 -3.18 12.79
C LYS A 50 8.64 -3.35 13.02
N LYS A 51 9.31 -4.20 12.23
CA LYS A 51 10.76 -4.42 12.31
C LYS A 51 11.61 -3.23 11.88
N LEU A 52 11.06 -2.29 11.09
CA LEU A 52 11.81 -1.17 10.52
C LEU A 52 12.10 -0.04 11.53
N GLY A 53 11.50 -0.07 12.72
CA GLY A 53 11.77 0.89 13.77
C GLY A 53 10.52 1.35 14.51
N ASN A 54 10.68 2.46 15.25
CA ASN A 54 9.63 3.02 16.10
C ASN A 54 8.48 3.65 15.27
N ALA A 55 7.48 4.20 15.96
CA ALA A 55 6.32 4.81 15.30
C ALA A 55 6.69 6.02 14.42
N VAL A 56 7.69 6.81 14.82
CA VAL A 56 8.12 8.02 14.10
C VAL A 56 8.78 7.65 12.78
N GLU A 57 9.72 6.71 12.80
CA GLU A 57 10.41 6.20 11.60
C GLU A 57 9.41 5.60 10.60
N ARG A 58 8.49 4.74 11.08
CA ARG A 58 7.46 4.15 10.21
C ARG A 58 6.53 5.20 9.60
N ASN A 59 6.18 6.24 10.37
CA ASN A 59 5.36 7.33 9.86
C ASN A 59 6.11 8.21 8.86
N ARG A 60 7.42 8.40 9.02
CA ARG A 60 8.27 9.08 8.03
C ARG A 60 8.31 8.28 6.73
N ILE A 61 8.56 6.97 6.80
CA ILE A 61 8.57 6.09 5.61
C ILE A 61 7.24 6.19 4.84
N LYS A 62 6.10 6.10 5.54
CA LYS A 62 4.76 6.24 4.93
C LYS A 62 4.47 7.62 4.32
N ARG A 63 5.23 8.66 4.69
CA ARG A 63 5.08 10.01 4.14
C ARG A 63 6.01 10.26 2.95
N LEU A 64 7.11 9.54 2.86
CA LEU A 64 8.07 9.61 1.76
C LEU A 64 7.63 8.78 0.55
N LEU A 65 6.94 7.67 0.80
CA LEU A 65 6.22 6.89 -0.21
C LEU A 65 4.91 7.56 -0.60
#